data_AF-A0A392P6E2-F1
#
_entry.id   AF-A0A392P6E2-F1
#
_cell.length_a   1.000
_cell.length_b   1.000
_cell.length_c   1.000
_cell.angle_alpha   90.00
_cell.angle_beta   90.00
_cell.angle_gamma   90.00
#
_symmetry.space_group_name_H-M   'P 1'
#
loop_
_entity.id
_entity.type
_entity.pdbx_description
1 polymer ?
#
loop_
_entity_poly.entity_id
_entity_poly.type
_entity_poly.pdbx_seq_one_letter_code
_entity_poly.pdbx_strand_id
1 'polypeptide(L)'
;MQTAEALQLNAIKGEWRNLMPEIVPIHLGMDDLVELRLSCISQLQCLIDTIGNSQVPSVLSKLVVLKLNRMENLKELFKGTLSLDSMKNLEKLSINDCKHLQSLFKCKLNLCNLKTIKLQSCPMLVSLYQLLTSRNLVVLETLKISDCEKLKNIIADERREEESIEEIDDDGGNLGSIMFPKLKVLDIEGCPLLESIFPFLFVHDLPVLETIKIRRCDGLKYIFGQYQDAEFGSLRQLELSQLPNFIDMFCKSNHPTSLSEK
;
A
#
# COMPACT_ATOMS: atom_id res chain seq x y z
N MET A 1 21.80 2.84 -20.77
CA MET A 1 20.59 2.34 -20.07
C MET A 1 19.28 2.77 -20.74
N GLN A 2 19.26 3.73 -21.67
CA GLN A 2 18.05 4.22 -22.36
C GLN A 2 17.32 3.21 -23.27
N THR A 3 17.76 1.96 -23.38
CA THR A 3 17.09 0.91 -24.17
C THR A 3 16.80 -0.35 -23.35
N ALA A 4 17.13 -0.35 -22.05
CA ALA A 4 16.98 -1.53 -21.22
C ALA A 4 15.55 -1.62 -20.68
N GLU A 5 14.78 -2.60 -21.15
CA GLU A 5 13.43 -2.89 -20.64
C GLU A 5 13.46 -3.55 -19.26
N ALA A 6 14.58 -4.16 -18.86
CA ALA A 6 14.75 -4.76 -17.55
C ALA A 6 16.09 -4.37 -16.92
N LEU A 7 16.05 -3.96 -15.65
CA LEU A 7 17.22 -3.62 -14.84
C LEU A 7 17.21 -4.53 -13.61
N GLN A 8 18.27 -5.34 -13.50
CA GLN A 8 18.46 -6.24 -12.37
C GLN A 8 19.83 -5.97 -11.74
N LEU A 9 19.83 -5.53 -10.49
CA LEU A 9 21.03 -5.29 -9.71
C LEU A 9 21.01 -6.20 -8.48
N ASN A 10 22.06 -6.98 -8.29
CA ASN A 10 22.20 -7.91 -7.18
C ASN A 10 23.56 -7.78 -6.52
N ALA A 11 23.58 -7.58 -5.19
CA ALA A 11 24.80 -7.49 -4.38
C ALA A 11 25.83 -6.46 -4.90
N ILE A 12 25.33 -5.38 -5.51
CA ILE A 12 26.18 -4.30 -6.01
C ILE A 12 26.60 -3.42 -4.84
N LYS A 13 27.91 -3.21 -4.68
CA LYS A 13 28.47 -2.24 -3.74
C LYS A 13 28.70 -0.91 -4.44
N GLY A 14 28.45 0.18 -3.73
CA GLY A 14 28.73 1.53 -4.19
C GLY A 14 28.53 2.54 -3.07
N GLU A 15 28.95 3.77 -3.31
CA GLU A 15 28.78 4.88 -2.36
C GLU A 15 27.44 5.59 -2.53
N TRP A 16 26.66 5.20 -3.54
CA TRP A 16 25.41 5.84 -3.90
C TRP A 16 24.27 5.46 -2.95
N ARG A 17 23.50 6.45 -2.52
CA ARG A 17 22.38 6.29 -1.59
C ARG A 17 21.03 6.19 -2.30
N ASN A 18 20.98 6.58 -3.57
CA ASN A 18 19.77 6.66 -4.37
C ASN A 18 19.98 6.05 -5.75
N LEU A 19 18.97 5.37 -6.32
CA LEU A 19 19.05 4.91 -7.72
C LEU A 19 19.00 6.12 -8.67
N MET A 20 18.14 7.09 -8.36
CA MET A 20 18.10 8.39 -9.02
C MET A 20 18.21 9.49 -7.96
N PRO A 21 19.04 10.53 -8.17
CA PRO A 21 19.78 10.84 -9.39
C PRO A 21 21.15 10.13 -9.54
N GLU A 22 21.64 9.44 -8.51
CA GLU A 22 23.09 9.14 -8.41
C GLU A 22 23.59 8.06 -9.38
N ILE A 23 22.79 7.04 -9.69
CA ILE A 23 23.13 6.07 -10.76
C ILE A 23 22.54 6.54 -12.09
N VAL A 24 21.28 6.96 -12.08
CA VAL A 24 20.56 7.45 -13.25
C VAL A 24 20.05 8.87 -12.98
N PRO A 25 20.49 9.88 -13.75
CA PRO A 25 19.99 11.24 -13.63
C PRO A 25 18.46 11.33 -13.77
N ILE A 26 17.81 12.19 -12.99
CA ILE A 26 16.35 12.35 -12.98
C ILE A 26 15.77 12.70 -14.35
N HIS A 27 16.45 13.55 -15.13
CA HIS A 27 15.97 13.99 -16.45
C HIS A 27 16.03 12.89 -17.52
N LEU A 28 16.79 11.82 -17.29
CA LEU A 28 16.83 10.65 -18.18
C LEU A 28 15.78 9.60 -17.79
N GLY A 29 14.78 9.98 -16.96
CA GLY A 29 13.68 9.17 -16.44
C GLY A 29 13.59 7.81 -17.11
N MET A 30 13.82 6.73 -16.33
CA MET A 30 13.90 5.34 -16.80
C MET A 30 12.56 4.87 -17.40
N ASP A 31 12.17 5.49 -18.49
CA ASP A 31 10.82 5.50 -19.05
C ASP A 31 10.61 4.34 -20.01
N ASP A 32 11.67 3.68 -20.45
CA ASP A 32 11.60 2.42 -21.17
C ASP A 32 11.70 1.20 -20.26
N LEU A 33 11.94 1.42 -18.96
CA LEU A 33 12.11 0.32 -18.00
C LEU A 33 10.76 -0.31 -17.66
N VAL A 34 10.58 -1.56 -18.03
CA VAL A 34 9.39 -2.39 -17.76
C VAL A 34 9.55 -3.14 -16.44
N GLU A 35 10.77 -3.57 -16.10
CA GLU A 35 11.04 -4.33 -14.89
C GLU A 35 12.28 -3.85 -14.13
N LEU A 36 12.09 -3.55 -12.84
CA LEU A 36 13.16 -3.18 -11.91
C LEU A 36 13.26 -4.21 -10.80
N ARG A 37 14.42 -4.86 -10.69
CA ARG A 37 14.74 -5.79 -9.59
C ARG A 37 16.02 -5.38 -8.89
N LEU A 38 15.91 -5.08 -7.61
CA LEU A 38 17.05 -4.75 -6.76
C LEU A 38 17.14 -5.77 -5.63
N SER A 39 18.33 -6.32 -5.41
CA SER A 39 18.55 -7.34 -4.39
C SER A 39 19.88 -7.15 -3.66
N CYS A 40 19.86 -7.27 -2.34
CA CYS A 40 21.06 -7.22 -1.50
C CYS A 40 21.88 -5.92 -1.70
N ILE A 41 21.21 -4.78 -1.85
CA ILE A 41 21.84 -3.47 -2.04
C ILE A 41 21.71 -2.68 -0.74
N SER A 42 22.72 -2.80 0.14
CA SER A 42 22.64 -2.26 1.49
C SER A 42 22.84 -0.75 1.55
N GLN A 43 23.47 -0.11 0.57
CA GLN A 43 23.72 1.33 0.57
C GLN A 43 22.49 2.20 0.23
N LEU A 44 21.50 1.64 -0.48
CA LEU A 44 20.32 2.40 -0.90
C LEU A 44 19.44 2.78 0.27
N GLN A 45 19.13 4.07 0.36
CA GLN A 45 18.20 4.63 1.33
C GLN A 45 16.85 4.97 0.71
N CYS A 46 16.82 5.37 -0.56
CA CYS A 46 15.60 5.45 -1.37
C CYS A 46 15.88 5.11 -2.84
N LEU A 47 14.83 4.88 -3.64
CA LEU A 47 14.99 4.64 -5.07
C LEU A 47 15.14 5.97 -5.83
N ILE A 48 14.25 6.93 -5.56
CA ILE A 48 14.25 8.21 -6.27
C ILE A 48 14.22 9.32 -5.24
N ASP A 49 15.23 10.19 -5.33
CA ASP A 49 15.30 11.43 -4.59
C ASP A 49 15.08 12.61 -5.53
N THR A 50 13.92 13.27 -5.40
CA THR A 50 13.58 14.48 -6.17
C THR A 50 13.68 15.75 -5.33
N ILE A 51 14.22 15.68 -4.10
CA ILE A 51 14.37 16.86 -3.25
C ILE A 51 15.29 17.88 -3.95
N GLY A 52 14.81 19.12 -4.04
CA GLY A 52 15.53 20.21 -4.69
C GLY A 52 15.40 20.24 -6.22
N ASN A 53 14.60 19.34 -6.82
CA ASN A 53 14.24 19.45 -8.23
C ASN A 53 13.18 20.54 -8.41
N SER A 54 13.39 21.46 -9.36
CA SER A 54 12.46 22.56 -9.66
C SER A 54 11.23 22.09 -10.44
N GLN A 55 11.30 20.91 -11.06
CA GLN A 55 10.21 20.30 -11.80
C GLN A 55 9.76 19.02 -11.11
N VAL A 56 8.49 18.66 -11.29
CA VAL A 56 7.92 17.40 -10.82
C VAL A 56 8.15 16.33 -11.90
N PRO A 57 9.15 15.45 -11.75
CA PRO A 57 9.52 14.56 -12.84
C PRO A 57 8.49 13.42 -12.96
N SER A 58 8.23 13.01 -14.20
CA SER A 58 7.63 11.72 -14.50
C SER A 58 8.77 10.73 -14.66
N VAL A 59 8.77 9.66 -13.86
CA VAL A 59 9.82 8.65 -13.84
C VAL A 59 9.18 7.27 -13.76
N LEU A 60 9.84 6.27 -14.34
CA LEU A 60 9.37 4.88 -14.32
C LEU A 60 7.95 4.73 -14.89
N SER A 61 7.62 5.55 -15.91
CA SER A 61 6.27 5.62 -16.45
C SER A 61 5.81 4.33 -17.14
N LYS A 62 6.72 3.55 -17.73
CA LYS A 62 6.44 2.20 -18.30
C LYS A 62 6.73 1.04 -17.35
N LEU A 63 7.11 1.31 -16.10
CA LEU A 63 7.45 0.25 -15.15
C LEU A 63 6.21 -0.57 -14.82
N VAL A 64 6.28 -1.87 -15.08
CA VAL A 64 5.22 -2.87 -14.83
C VAL A 64 5.52 -3.68 -13.57
N VAL A 65 6.80 -3.96 -13.30
CA VAL A 65 7.23 -4.82 -12.19
C VAL A 65 8.32 -4.15 -11.36
N LEU A 66 8.06 -3.98 -10.06
CA LEU A 66 9.04 -3.54 -9.07
C LEU A 66 9.27 -4.65 -8.03
N LYS A 67 10.51 -5.13 -7.92
CA LYS A 67 10.92 -6.10 -6.92
C LYS A 67 12.12 -5.64 -6.12
N LEU A 68 11.96 -5.56 -4.81
CA LEU A 68 13.00 -5.19 -3.87
C LEU A 68 13.20 -6.34 -2.88
N ASN A 69 14.44 -6.78 -2.68
CA ASN A 69 14.74 -7.89 -1.80
C ASN A 69 15.99 -7.58 -0.96
N ARG A 70 15.95 -7.75 0.35
CA ARG A 70 17.11 -7.58 1.24
C ARG A 70 17.77 -6.20 1.09
N MET A 71 16.96 -5.15 1.14
CA MET A 71 17.43 -3.76 1.03
C MET A 71 17.59 -3.18 2.44
N GLU A 72 18.73 -3.45 3.07
CA GLU A 72 18.92 -3.23 4.52
C GLU A 72 18.63 -1.80 4.96
N ASN A 73 19.19 -0.79 4.27
CA ASN A 73 19.03 0.62 4.65
C ASN A 73 17.91 1.36 3.91
N LEU A 74 17.08 0.67 3.12
CA LEU A 74 15.99 1.31 2.38
C LEU A 74 14.92 1.78 3.35
N LYS A 75 14.70 3.10 3.43
CA LYS A 75 13.75 3.72 4.35
C LYS A 75 12.42 4.06 3.69
N GLU A 76 12.48 4.46 2.42
CA GLU A 76 11.32 4.84 1.61
C GLU A 76 11.60 4.58 0.14
N LEU A 77 10.56 4.43 -0.68
CA LEU A 77 10.76 4.26 -2.12
C LEU A 77 11.12 5.58 -2.80
N PHE A 78 10.50 6.68 -2.36
CA PHE A 78 10.61 8.00 -3.00
C PHE A 78 10.71 9.11 -1.96
N LYS A 79 11.55 10.10 -2.25
CA LYS A 79 11.67 11.37 -1.52
C LYS A 79 11.31 12.54 -2.41
N GLY A 80 10.63 13.53 -1.86
CA GLY A 80 10.16 14.70 -2.60
C GLY A 80 8.83 14.45 -3.32
N THR A 81 8.57 15.23 -4.37
CA THR A 81 7.34 15.15 -5.17
C THR A 81 7.59 14.41 -6.48
N LEU A 82 6.59 13.65 -6.92
CA LEU A 82 6.56 12.93 -8.19
C LEU A 82 5.29 13.28 -8.95
N SER A 83 5.34 13.14 -10.28
CA SER A 83 4.14 13.30 -11.09
C SER A 83 3.15 12.19 -10.75
N LEU A 84 1.86 12.49 -10.78
CA LEU A 84 0.77 11.51 -10.57
C LEU A 84 0.92 10.28 -11.48
N ASP A 85 1.45 10.50 -12.69
CA ASP A 85 1.64 9.47 -13.72
C ASP A 85 2.89 8.61 -13.50
N SER A 86 3.72 8.92 -12.50
CA SER A 86 4.88 8.11 -12.16
C SER A 86 4.41 6.72 -11.75
N MET A 87 4.99 5.68 -12.37
CA MET A 87 4.60 4.28 -12.15
C MET A 87 3.13 3.96 -12.45
N LYS A 88 2.43 4.74 -13.28
CA LYS A 88 1.01 4.47 -13.60
C LYS A 88 0.75 3.08 -14.20
N ASN A 89 1.76 2.50 -14.86
CA ASN A 89 1.69 1.17 -15.48
C ASN A 89 2.12 0.04 -14.53
N LEU A 90 2.44 0.34 -13.27
CA LEU A 90 2.93 -0.67 -12.32
C LEU A 90 1.82 -1.67 -12.02
N GLU A 91 2.05 -2.93 -12.36
CA GLU A 91 1.10 -4.02 -12.12
C GLU A 91 1.48 -4.87 -10.90
N LYS A 92 2.78 -5.00 -10.60
CA LYS A 92 3.28 -5.91 -9.56
C LYS A 92 4.33 -5.24 -8.69
N LEU A 93 4.03 -5.11 -7.40
CA LEU A 93 4.95 -4.68 -6.37
C LEU A 93 5.29 -5.84 -5.44
N SER A 94 6.57 -6.16 -5.29
CA SER A 94 7.05 -7.16 -4.34
C SER A 94 8.22 -6.61 -3.53
N ILE A 95 8.08 -6.54 -2.21
CA ILE A 95 9.13 -6.08 -1.30
C ILE A 95 9.34 -7.15 -0.23
N ASN A 96 10.57 -7.62 -0.10
CA ASN A 96 10.94 -8.69 0.81
C ASN A 96 12.19 -8.31 1.62
N ASP A 97 12.17 -8.55 2.93
CA ASP A 97 13.31 -8.38 3.83
C ASP A 97 13.93 -6.96 3.77
N CYS A 98 13.08 -5.93 3.71
CA CYS A 98 13.47 -4.52 3.72
C CYS A 98 13.25 -3.94 5.12
N LYS A 99 14.18 -4.25 6.03
CA LYS A 99 14.00 -4.08 7.49
C LYS A 99 13.76 -2.64 7.95
N HIS A 100 14.31 -1.66 7.26
CA HIS A 100 14.18 -0.25 7.61
C HIS A 100 13.10 0.52 6.83
N LEU A 101 12.33 -0.15 5.98
CA LEU A 101 11.29 0.48 5.17
C LEU A 101 10.13 0.93 6.06
N GLN A 102 9.83 2.22 6.08
CA GLN A 102 8.82 2.82 6.96
C GLN A 102 7.50 3.13 6.25
N SER A 103 7.56 3.41 4.95
CA SER A 103 6.42 3.79 4.11
C SER A 103 6.65 3.38 2.65
N LEU A 104 5.58 3.00 1.94
CA LEU A 104 5.65 2.73 0.49
C LEU A 104 5.53 4.01 -0.33
N PHE A 105 4.39 4.69 -0.19
CA PHE A 105 4.04 5.86 -1.01
C PHE A 105 3.58 7.00 -0.09
N LYS A 106 4.42 8.04 0.04
CA LYS A 106 4.11 9.28 0.78
C LYS A 106 3.52 10.39 -0.11
N CYS A 107 3.59 10.21 -1.42
CA CYS A 107 3.05 11.14 -2.40
C CYS A 107 1.84 10.53 -3.10
N LYS A 108 0.95 11.40 -3.59
CA LYS A 108 -0.20 10.99 -4.41
C LYS A 108 0.31 10.40 -5.72
N LEU A 109 -0.08 9.15 -6.00
CA LEU A 109 0.26 8.44 -7.23
C LEU A 109 -0.98 7.79 -7.83
N ASN A 110 -1.04 7.74 -9.16
CA ASN A 110 -2.09 7.02 -9.87
C ASN A 110 -1.64 5.57 -10.11
N LEU A 111 -2.01 4.66 -9.20
CA LEU A 111 -1.67 3.23 -9.28
C LEU A 111 -2.80 2.39 -9.90
N CYS A 112 -3.50 2.92 -10.91
CA CYS A 112 -4.69 2.32 -11.51
C CYS A 112 -4.48 0.97 -12.22
N ASN A 113 -3.23 0.58 -12.48
CA ASN A 113 -2.88 -0.71 -13.07
C ASN A 113 -2.35 -1.73 -12.04
N LEU A 114 -2.23 -1.36 -10.76
CA LEU A 114 -1.61 -2.23 -9.75
C LEU A 114 -2.52 -3.40 -9.38
N LYS A 115 -2.13 -4.61 -9.81
CA LYS A 115 -2.87 -5.87 -9.62
C LYS A 115 -2.41 -6.65 -8.40
N THR A 116 -1.14 -6.53 -8.02
CA THR A 116 -0.56 -7.36 -6.96
C THR A 116 0.41 -6.59 -6.08
N ILE A 117 0.21 -6.69 -4.76
CA ILE A 117 1.13 -6.22 -3.73
C ILE A 117 1.53 -7.41 -2.86
N LYS A 118 2.84 -7.60 -2.70
CA LYS A 118 3.42 -8.59 -1.78
C LYS A 118 4.47 -7.92 -0.90
N LEU A 119 4.23 -7.90 0.40
CA LEU A 119 5.15 -7.37 1.40
C LEU A 119 5.51 -8.48 2.36
N GLN A 120 6.79 -8.71 2.58
CA GLN A 120 7.27 -9.74 3.48
C GLN A 120 8.46 -9.23 4.29
N SER A 121 8.42 -9.44 5.60
CA SER A 121 9.53 -9.11 6.52
C SER A 121 9.98 -7.64 6.41
N CYS A 122 9.01 -6.72 6.49
CA CYS A 122 9.21 -5.27 6.57
C CYS A 122 8.81 -4.76 7.96
N PRO A 123 9.54 -5.10 9.04
CA PRO A 123 9.12 -4.87 10.42
C PRO A 123 8.93 -3.39 10.80
N MET A 124 9.54 -2.45 10.08
CA MET A 124 9.39 -1.01 10.35
C MET A 124 8.25 -0.34 9.58
N LEU A 125 7.56 -1.05 8.69
CA LEU A 125 6.50 -0.48 7.86
C LEU A 125 5.28 -0.15 8.71
N VAL A 126 4.83 1.11 8.73
CA VAL A 126 3.73 1.57 9.59
C VAL A 126 2.38 1.59 8.86
N SER A 127 2.40 1.96 7.58
CA SER A 127 1.23 2.01 6.68
C SER A 127 1.65 1.74 5.23
N LEU A 128 0.70 1.32 4.39
CA LEU A 128 0.96 1.10 2.96
C LEU A 128 0.56 2.33 2.13
N TYR A 129 -0.66 2.83 2.34
CA TYR A 129 -1.26 3.89 1.53
C TYR A 129 -1.83 5.02 2.36
N GLN A 130 -1.85 6.20 1.77
CA GLN A 130 -2.76 7.28 2.13
C GLN A 130 -4.14 7.01 1.50
N LEU A 131 -5.22 7.40 2.18
CA LEU A 131 -6.61 7.18 1.74
C LEU A 131 -6.85 7.61 0.28
N LEU A 132 -6.33 8.77 -0.12
CA LEU A 132 -6.50 9.30 -1.48
C LEU A 132 -5.83 8.42 -2.55
N THR A 133 -4.66 7.85 -2.25
CA THR A 133 -3.96 6.94 -3.16
C THR A 133 -4.72 5.60 -3.32
N SER A 134 -5.40 5.16 -2.25
CA SER A 134 -6.16 3.90 -2.29
C SER A 134 -7.41 3.94 -3.18
N ARG A 135 -7.97 5.13 -3.46
CA ARG A 135 -9.07 5.30 -4.42
C ARG A 135 -8.71 4.90 -5.85
N ASN A 136 -7.41 4.95 -6.19
CA ASN A 136 -6.93 4.61 -7.52
C ASN A 136 -6.62 3.12 -7.69
N LEU A 137 -6.71 2.29 -6.65
CA LEU A 137 -6.37 0.86 -6.71
C LEU A 137 -7.53 0.00 -7.24
N VAL A 138 -8.10 0.41 -8.37
CA VAL A 138 -9.34 -0.14 -8.95
C VAL A 138 -9.19 -1.55 -9.54
N VAL A 139 -7.96 -1.96 -9.89
CA VAL A 139 -7.68 -3.31 -10.44
C VAL A 139 -6.90 -4.20 -9.48
N LEU A 140 -6.74 -3.82 -8.21
CA LEU A 140 -5.98 -4.63 -7.26
C LEU A 140 -6.67 -5.97 -7.04
N GLU A 141 -5.99 -7.08 -7.35
CA GLU A 141 -6.52 -8.44 -7.25
C GLU A 141 -5.98 -9.19 -6.04
N THR A 142 -4.75 -8.90 -5.62
CA THR A 142 -4.06 -9.64 -4.56
C THR A 142 -3.28 -8.70 -3.64
N LEU A 143 -3.58 -8.77 -2.35
CA LEU A 143 -2.82 -8.12 -1.28
C LEU A 143 -2.29 -9.19 -0.32
N LYS A 144 -0.95 -9.33 -0.27
CA LYS A 144 -0.27 -10.21 0.68
C LYS A 144 0.70 -9.45 1.55
N ILE A 145 0.59 -9.62 2.86
CA ILE A 145 1.45 -8.97 3.86
C ILE A 145 1.88 -10.02 4.87
N SER A 146 3.18 -10.16 5.10
CA SER A 146 3.70 -11.13 6.07
C SER A 146 4.83 -10.54 6.90
N ASP A 147 4.80 -10.75 8.22
CA ASP A 147 5.86 -10.37 9.15
C ASP A 147 6.22 -8.87 9.10
N CYS A 148 5.19 -8.01 9.13
CA CYS A 148 5.31 -6.54 9.19
C CYS A 148 4.92 -6.05 10.59
N GLU A 149 5.85 -6.15 11.55
CA GLU A 149 5.58 -5.97 12.99
C GLU A 149 4.98 -4.61 13.38
N LYS A 150 5.44 -3.52 12.77
CA LYS A 150 4.93 -2.16 13.05
C LYS A 150 3.70 -1.74 12.25
N LEU A 151 3.18 -2.61 11.38
CA LEU A 151 2.05 -2.27 10.54
C LEU A 151 0.80 -2.08 11.40
N LYS A 152 0.30 -0.84 11.47
CA LYS A 152 -0.89 -0.49 12.27
C LYS A 152 -2.17 -0.47 11.45
N ASN A 153 -2.07 0.03 10.22
CA ASN A 153 -3.18 0.19 9.29
C ASN A 153 -2.71 -0.09 7.87
N ILE A 154 -3.56 -0.68 7.03
CA ILE A 154 -3.28 -0.82 5.58
C ILE A 154 -3.43 0.54 4.90
N ILE A 155 -4.45 1.31 5.28
CA ILE A 155 -4.74 2.63 4.75
C ILE A 155 -4.73 3.63 5.91
N ALA A 156 -3.93 4.69 5.79
CA ALA A 156 -3.91 5.81 6.72
C ALA A 156 -5.03 6.81 6.34
N ASP A 157 -5.87 7.19 7.32
CA ASP A 157 -6.92 8.21 7.18
C ASP A 157 -6.37 9.58 7.60
N GLU A 158 -6.04 10.42 6.61
CA GLU A 158 -5.45 11.75 6.82
C GLU A 158 -6.45 12.76 7.39
N ARG A 159 -7.76 12.49 7.30
CA ARG A 159 -8.83 13.39 7.80
C ARG A 159 -8.83 13.56 9.32
N ARG A 160 -8.05 12.75 10.03
CA ARG A 160 -7.88 12.85 11.50
C ARG A 160 -6.62 13.60 11.91
N GLU A 161 -5.70 13.89 10.99
CA GLU A 161 -4.41 14.51 11.30
C GLU A 161 -4.27 15.94 10.75
N GLU A 162 -5.08 16.35 9.77
CA GLU A 162 -5.03 17.69 9.18
C GLU A 162 -6.25 18.54 9.58
N GLU A 163 -6.15 19.24 10.73
CA GLU A 163 -6.85 20.52 10.89
C GLU A 163 -6.22 21.50 9.87
N SER A 164 -7.04 22.03 8.95
CA SER A 164 -6.71 23.01 7.91
C SER A 164 -5.86 22.51 6.73
N ILE A 165 -6.52 22.27 5.59
CA ILE A 165 -6.39 23.03 4.34
C ILE A 165 -7.71 22.84 3.59
N GLU A 166 -8.40 23.95 3.35
CA GLU A 166 -9.52 24.02 2.42
C GLU A 166 -8.98 23.84 1.00
N GLU A 167 -9.32 22.74 0.34
CA GLU A 167 -9.36 22.68 -1.13
C GLU A 167 -10.43 21.66 -1.56
N ILE A 168 -11.61 22.23 -1.79
CA ILE A 168 -12.63 21.90 -2.78
C ILE A 168 -12.42 20.56 -3.51
N ASP A 169 -13.16 19.54 -3.08
CA ASP A 169 -13.93 18.69 -4.00
C ASP A 169 -15.33 18.56 -3.40
N ASP A 170 -16.27 19.21 -4.08
CA ASP A 170 -17.71 19.10 -3.93
C ASP A 170 -18.15 17.67 -4.32
N ASP A 171 -18.07 16.73 -3.38
CA ASP A 171 -18.96 15.58 -3.36
C ASP A 171 -19.40 15.36 -1.91
N GLY A 172 -20.53 15.98 -1.58
CA GLY A 172 -21.19 15.82 -0.31
C GLY A 172 -21.44 14.34 0.00
N GLY A 173 -20.72 13.82 0.98
CA GLY A 173 -21.20 12.73 1.84
C GLY A 173 -21.33 11.34 1.21
N ASN A 174 -20.75 11.05 0.03
CA ASN A 174 -20.68 9.68 -0.46
C ASN A 174 -19.30 9.06 -0.27
N LEU A 175 -19.08 8.48 0.91
CA LEU A 175 -17.99 7.52 1.14
C LEU A 175 -18.17 6.20 0.36
N GLY A 176 -19.18 6.10 -0.52
CA GLY A 176 -19.58 4.90 -1.27
C GLY A 176 -18.90 4.71 -2.62
N SER A 177 -17.67 5.19 -2.79
CA SER A 177 -16.86 4.76 -3.93
C SER A 177 -16.23 3.42 -3.62
N ILE A 178 -16.62 2.37 -4.36
CA ILE A 178 -16.13 1.00 -4.20
C ILE A 178 -14.60 0.99 -4.21
N MET A 179 -13.98 0.74 -3.05
CA MET A 179 -12.53 0.65 -2.94
C MET A 179 -12.12 -0.81 -3.08
N PHE A 180 -11.30 -1.09 -4.10
CA PHE A 180 -10.84 -2.43 -4.49
C PHE A 180 -11.91 -3.38 -5.10
N PRO A 181 -12.64 -2.95 -6.15
CA PRO A 181 -13.70 -3.76 -6.79
C PRO A 181 -13.22 -5.08 -7.41
N LYS A 182 -11.90 -5.28 -7.53
CA LYS A 182 -11.27 -6.48 -8.12
C LYS A 182 -10.51 -7.33 -7.11
N LEU A 183 -10.50 -6.98 -5.83
CA LEU A 183 -9.70 -7.72 -4.83
C LEU A 183 -10.28 -9.11 -4.62
N LYS A 184 -9.49 -10.13 -4.94
CA LYS A 184 -9.86 -11.55 -4.80
C LYS A 184 -9.20 -12.21 -3.61
N VAL A 185 -7.96 -11.81 -3.29
CA VAL A 185 -7.12 -12.47 -2.28
C VAL A 185 -6.58 -11.45 -1.30
N LEU A 186 -6.96 -11.62 -0.03
CA LEU A 186 -6.39 -10.97 1.13
C LEU A 186 -5.67 -12.01 1.99
N ASP A 187 -4.37 -11.84 2.18
CA ASP A 187 -3.53 -12.78 2.92
C ASP A 187 -2.57 -12.01 3.84
N ILE A 188 -2.89 -11.96 5.13
CA ILE A 188 -2.13 -11.21 6.14
C ILE A 188 -1.64 -12.16 7.21
N GLU A 189 -0.35 -12.09 7.51
CA GLU A 189 0.26 -12.96 8.50
C GLU A 189 1.31 -12.21 9.34
N GLY A 190 1.37 -12.47 10.64
CA GLY A 190 2.49 -11.99 11.48
C GLY A 190 2.54 -10.45 11.59
N CYS A 191 1.39 -9.80 11.73
CA CYS A 191 1.29 -8.34 11.89
C CYS A 191 0.65 -8.01 13.25
N PRO A 192 1.39 -8.10 14.37
CA PRO A 192 0.84 -8.02 15.73
C PRO A 192 0.27 -6.66 16.11
N LEU A 193 0.67 -5.55 15.47
CA LEU A 193 0.13 -4.21 15.76
C LEU A 193 -1.02 -3.77 14.84
N LEU A 194 -1.44 -4.63 13.91
CA LEU A 194 -2.50 -4.31 12.95
C LEU A 194 -3.86 -4.34 13.66
N GLU A 195 -4.48 -3.20 13.91
CA GLU A 195 -5.74 -3.12 14.66
C GLU A 195 -6.98 -3.32 13.80
N SER A 196 -6.92 -2.86 12.55
CA SER A 196 -7.98 -2.97 11.55
C SER A 196 -7.41 -3.08 10.13
N ILE A 197 -8.15 -3.74 9.23
CA ILE A 197 -7.74 -3.95 7.83
C ILE A 197 -8.43 -2.92 6.93
N PHE A 198 -9.76 -2.92 6.93
CA PHE A 198 -10.61 -2.07 6.10
C PHE A 198 -11.71 -1.41 6.96
N PRO A 199 -11.35 -0.51 7.89
CA PRO A 199 -12.29 0.03 8.89
C PRO A 199 -13.42 0.89 8.30
N PHE A 200 -13.32 1.28 7.02
CA PHE A 200 -14.33 2.08 6.31
C PHE A 200 -14.89 1.36 5.07
N LEU A 201 -14.49 0.10 4.80
CA LEU A 201 -15.08 -0.67 3.70
C LEU A 201 -16.14 -1.62 4.23
N PHE A 202 -17.15 -1.82 3.40
CA PHE A 202 -18.19 -2.80 3.56
C PHE A 202 -17.89 -4.03 2.69
N VAL A 203 -18.55 -5.15 2.98
CA VAL A 203 -18.40 -6.37 2.16
C VAL A 203 -18.76 -6.12 0.70
N HIS A 204 -19.79 -5.29 0.45
CA HIS A 204 -20.24 -4.99 -0.91
C HIS A 204 -19.23 -4.15 -1.72
N ASP A 205 -18.28 -3.49 -1.05
CA ASP A 205 -17.15 -2.81 -1.71
C ASP A 205 -16.11 -3.81 -2.26
N LEU A 206 -16.22 -5.08 -1.87
CA LEU A 206 -15.31 -6.16 -2.26
C LEU A 206 -16.10 -7.32 -2.90
N PRO A 207 -16.82 -7.06 -4.00
CA PRO A 207 -17.83 -8.00 -4.54
C PRO A 207 -17.24 -9.32 -5.05
N VAL A 208 -15.94 -9.35 -5.36
CA VAL A 208 -15.23 -10.51 -5.90
C VAL A 208 -14.22 -11.12 -4.92
N LEU A 209 -14.30 -10.79 -3.63
CA LEU A 209 -13.38 -11.32 -2.63
C LEU A 209 -13.61 -12.82 -2.42
N GLU A 210 -12.63 -13.63 -2.83
CA GLU A 210 -12.71 -15.08 -2.83
C GLU A 210 -11.97 -15.71 -1.65
N THR A 211 -10.91 -15.07 -1.16
CA THR A 211 -10.03 -15.62 -0.12
C THR A 211 -9.66 -14.56 0.92
N ILE A 212 -9.95 -14.86 2.19
CA ILE A 212 -9.46 -14.13 3.37
C ILE A 212 -8.63 -15.10 4.20
N LYS A 213 -7.36 -14.78 4.40
CA LYS A 213 -6.43 -15.50 5.24
C LYS A 213 -5.78 -14.52 6.20
N ILE A 214 -6.02 -14.67 7.50
CA ILE A 214 -5.47 -13.80 8.53
C ILE A 214 -4.93 -14.66 9.66
N ARG A 215 -3.61 -14.57 9.89
CA ARG A 215 -2.90 -15.41 10.86
C ARG A 215 -1.96 -14.58 11.72
N ARG A 216 -1.81 -14.90 13.01
CA ARG A 216 -0.76 -14.29 13.87
C ARG A 216 -0.82 -12.75 13.90
N CYS A 217 -2.01 -12.19 14.01
CA CYS A 217 -2.26 -10.74 14.04
C CYS A 217 -2.90 -10.37 15.39
N ASP A 218 -2.05 -10.28 16.42
CA ASP A 218 -2.49 -10.17 17.81
C ASP A 218 -3.36 -8.94 18.09
N GLY A 219 -3.04 -7.78 17.51
CA GLY A 219 -3.77 -6.53 17.70
C GLY A 219 -5.09 -6.42 16.94
N LEU A 220 -5.38 -7.35 16.02
CA LEU A 220 -6.51 -7.22 15.11
C LEU A 220 -7.84 -7.39 15.85
N LYS A 221 -8.70 -6.38 15.77
CA LYS A 221 -10.03 -6.40 16.38
C LYS A 221 -11.14 -6.65 15.36
N TYR A 222 -11.04 -5.98 14.20
CA TYR A 222 -12.04 -5.98 13.14
C TYR A 222 -11.41 -6.02 11.75
N ILE A 223 -12.09 -6.65 10.78
CA ILE A 223 -11.63 -6.68 9.38
C ILE A 223 -12.27 -5.53 8.59
N PHE A 224 -13.58 -5.39 8.71
CA PHE A 224 -14.40 -4.44 7.96
C PHE A 224 -14.96 -3.35 8.88
N GLY A 225 -15.54 -2.33 8.25
CA GLY A 225 -16.27 -1.27 8.93
C GLY A 225 -17.58 -1.75 9.55
N GLN A 226 -18.60 -0.89 9.53
CA GLN A 226 -19.89 -1.18 10.15
C GLN A 226 -20.60 -2.33 9.45
N TYR A 227 -21.26 -3.18 10.24
CA TYR A 227 -22.15 -4.21 9.71
C TYR A 227 -23.38 -3.57 9.07
N GLN A 228 -23.59 -3.84 7.79
CA GLN A 228 -24.88 -3.73 7.10
C GLN A 228 -25.17 -5.15 6.63
N ASP A 229 -26.41 -5.64 6.68
CA ASP A 229 -26.80 -7.00 6.29
C ASP A 229 -26.27 -7.40 4.90
N ALA A 230 -25.03 -7.86 4.86
CA ALA A 230 -24.25 -8.07 3.65
C ALA A 230 -23.51 -9.40 3.79
N GLU A 231 -23.81 -10.30 2.88
CA GLU A 231 -23.20 -11.61 2.81
C GLU A 231 -21.97 -11.58 1.91
N PHE A 232 -21.01 -12.45 2.21
CA PHE A 232 -19.86 -12.66 1.34
C PHE A 232 -20.25 -13.47 0.10
N GLY A 233 -20.82 -12.81 -0.92
CA GLY A 233 -21.37 -13.48 -2.10
C GLY A 233 -20.35 -14.31 -2.92
N SER A 234 -19.05 -13.98 -2.84
CA SER A 234 -17.99 -14.63 -3.62
C SER A 234 -16.96 -15.41 -2.77
N LEU A 235 -17.07 -15.38 -1.44
CA LEU A 235 -16.02 -15.89 -0.56
C LEU A 235 -16.02 -17.42 -0.55
N ARG A 236 -14.85 -18.00 -0.85
CA ARG A 236 -14.63 -19.46 -0.94
C ARG A 236 -13.75 -19.98 0.17
N GLN A 237 -12.87 -19.14 0.68
CA GLN A 237 -11.92 -19.49 1.73
C GLN A 237 -11.86 -18.39 2.78
N LEU A 238 -12.20 -18.75 4.02
CA LEU A 238 -12.00 -17.93 5.21
C LEU A 238 -11.13 -18.71 6.19
N GLU A 239 -9.98 -18.14 6.54
CA GLU A 239 -9.05 -18.72 7.49
C GLU A 239 -8.62 -17.62 8.47
N LEU A 240 -9.07 -17.74 9.71
CA LEU A 240 -8.71 -16.87 10.82
C LEU A 240 -8.06 -17.74 11.90
N SER A 241 -6.79 -17.50 12.22
CA SER A 241 -6.11 -18.29 13.25
C SER A 241 -5.08 -17.49 14.04
N GLN A 242 -4.91 -17.82 15.32
CA GLN A 242 -3.98 -17.14 16.22
C GLN A 242 -4.24 -15.62 16.26
N LEU A 243 -5.48 -15.23 16.55
CA LEU A 243 -5.96 -13.84 16.65
C LEU A 243 -6.54 -13.58 18.05
N PRO A 244 -5.70 -13.46 19.10
CA PRO A 244 -6.15 -13.40 20.50
C PRO A 244 -7.10 -12.23 20.83
N ASN A 245 -6.98 -11.07 20.16
CA ASN A 245 -7.83 -9.90 20.39
C ASN A 245 -8.94 -9.70 19.34
N PHE A 246 -9.17 -10.69 18.46
CA PHE A 246 -10.20 -10.60 17.43
C PHE A 246 -11.59 -10.65 18.04
N ILE A 247 -12.40 -9.63 17.74
CA ILE A 247 -13.75 -9.48 18.29
C ILE A 247 -14.77 -10.00 17.29
N ASP A 248 -14.74 -9.49 16.06
CA ASP A 248 -15.72 -9.80 15.02
C ASP A 248 -15.16 -9.39 13.64
N MET A 249 -15.76 -9.86 12.55
CA MET A 249 -15.41 -9.39 11.21
C MET A 249 -15.79 -7.93 11.01
N PHE A 250 -16.82 -7.43 11.70
CA PHE A 250 -17.39 -6.10 11.55
C PHE A 250 -17.36 -5.31 12.87
N CYS A 251 -17.12 -4.00 12.78
CA CYS A 251 -17.20 -3.13 13.93
C CYS A 251 -18.68 -2.84 14.29
N LYS A 252 -19.09 -3.06 15.54
CA LYS A 252 -20.41 -2.67 16.06
C LYS A 252 -20.34 -1.20 16.50
N SER A 253 -21.10 -0.31 15.89
CA SER A 253 -21.26 1.04 16.43
C SER A 253 -22.13 1.00 17.68
N ASN A 254 -21.61 1.51 18.80
CA ASN A 254 -22.45 2.05 19.86
C ASN A 254 -23.06 3.35 19.34
N HIS A 255 -24.22 3.30 18.69
CA HIS A 255 -25.09 4.46 18.72
C HIS A 255 -25.70 4.56 20.12
N PRO A 256 -25.65 5.71 20.81
CA PRO A 256 -26.59 5.92 21.91
C PRO A 256 -27.98 5.83 21.29
N THR A 257 -28.70 4.76 21.63
CA THR A 257 -30.13 4.64 21.37
C THR A 257 -30.78 5.96 21.70
N SER A 258 -31.41 6.58 20.72
CA SER A 258 -32.27 7.74 20.86
C SER A 258 -33.23 7.50 22.03
N LEU A 259 -32.95 8.15 23.16
CA LEU A 259 -33.95 8.44 24.16
C LEU A 259 -34.93 9.44 23.55
N SER A 260 -36.06 8.94 23.08
CA SER A 260 -37.32 9.67 23.10
C SER A 260 -38.47 8.68 23.04
N GLU A 261 -38.66 7.95 24.15
CA GLU A 261 -40.01 7.61 24.57
C GLU A 261 -40.56 8.79 25.37
N LYS A 262 -41.64 9.37 24.85
CA LYS A 262 -42.72 10.19 25.45
C LYS A 262 -42.94 11.53 24.76
#